data_AF-K1SGQ1-F1
#
_entry.id   AF-K1SGQ1-F1
#
_cell.length_a   1.000
_cell.length_b   1.000
_cell.length_c   1.000
_cell.angle_alpha   90.00
_cell.angle_beta   90.00
_cell.angle_gamma   90.00
#
_symmetry.space_group_name_H-M   'P 1'
#
loop_
_entity.id
_entity.type
_entity.pdbx_description
1 polymer ?
#
loop_
_entity_poly.entity_id
_entity_poly.type
_entity_poly.pdbx_seq_one_letter_code
_entity_poly.pdbx_strand_id
1 'polypeptide(L)'
;WIATEFWYTTGDFSWPWLLLGNGFSHEVWAVQWYEYTGIFGGTLWVLLSNILLYEAWRRRRDAKAWTWAGAVVLLPILVSLGIFWSYEAPDEGSVTVSVVQPNIDCYDKFAAGTEQMQERLLLSMIEEAPAGSDFIVLPETVWPYAYDERYLPQAPVVTKIREILREKSSGAMIVTGAETIVYYPPEEQTETARQNERGAFYDKFNSTLGIDTTACLPIHHKGRLVIGVESTPTWIFKALKFLVIDLGGTVGQLGVGEPGPAFVHNGVSVGTPICYEGLYGNFYGGFVREGARALLISSND
;
A
#
# COMPACT_ATOMS: atom_id res chain seq x y z
N TRP A 1 5.53 -12.27 22.99
CA TRP A 1 5.00 -11.02 22.42
C TRP A 1 5.43 -10.85 20.97
N ILE A 2 6.72 -10.65 20.67
CA ILE A 2 7.19 -10.45 19.29
C ILE A 2 6.79 -11.60 18.35
N ALA A 3 6.86 -12.86 18.79
CA ALA A 3 6.37 -13.99 17.99
C ALA A 3 4.87 -13.88 17.63
N THR A 4 4.05 -13.32 18.52
CA THR A 4 2.62 -13.07 18.29
C THR A 4 2.42 -11.93 17.30
N GLU A 5 3.17 -10.83 17.46
CA GLU A 5 3.17 -9.72 16.50
C GLU A 5 3.63 -10.15 15.11
N PHE A 6 4.69 -10.97 15.03
CA PHE A 6 5.18 -11.55 13.79
C PHE A 6 4.10 -12.37 13.10
N TRP A 7 3.42 -13.24 13.85
CA TRP A 7 2.30 -14.03 13.34
C TRP A 7 1.16 -13.14 12.79
N TYR A 8 0.85 -12.00 13.42
CA TYR A 8 -0.12 -11.03 12.88
C TYR A 8 0.31 -10.39 11.55
N THR A 9 1.58 -10.44 11.19
CA THR A 9 2.07 -9.89 9.91
C THR A 9 2.21 -10.93 8.79
N THR A 10 2.22 -12.22 9.13
CA THR A 10 2.47 -13.30 8.15
C THR A 10 1.39 -14.36 8.08
N GLY A 11 0.52 -14.47 9.09
CA GLY A 11 -0.52 -15.49 9.13
C GLY A 11 -1.65 -15.22 8.14
N ASP A 12 -2.41 -16.27 7.81
CA ASP A 12 -3.57 -16.18 6.91
C ASP A 12 -4.67 -15.24 7.45
N PHE A 13 -4.69 -15.05 8.78
CA PHE A 13 -5.46 -14.02 9.46
C PHE A 13 -4.51 -12.91 9.97
N SER A 14 -3.90 -12.17 9.05
CA SER A 14 -2.99 -11.09 9.38
C SER A 14 -3.71 -9.78 9.70
N TRP A 15 -3.33 -9.15 10.81
CA TRP A 15 -3.90 -7.87 11.29
C TRP A 15 -2.79 -7.00 11.93
N PRO A 16 -1.95 -6.33 11.11
CA PRO A 16 -0.77 -5.58 11.58
C PRO A 16 -1.08 -4.20 12.19
N TRP A 17 -2.26 -3.99 12.80
CA TRP A 17 -2.71 -2.62 13.14
C TRP A 17 -2.07 -2.04 14.41
N LEU A 18 -1.92 -2.85 15.46
CA LEU A 18 -1.52 -2.39 16.81
C LEU A 18 -0.20 -3.01 17.27
N LEU A 19 0.78 -3.04 16.38
CA LEU A 19 2.14 -3.48 16.71
C LEU A 19 2.80 -2.42 17.60
N LEU A 20 3.36 -2.82 18.74
CA LEU A 20 3.90 -1.87 19.73
C LEU A 20 4.98 -0.97 19.15
N GLY A 21 5.80 -1.49 18.23
CA GLY A 21 6.83 -0.72 17.54
C GLY A 21 6.31 0.45 16.70
N ASN A 22 5.04 0.44 16.28
CA ASN A 22 4.42 1.56 15.56
C ASN A 22 4.08 2.74 16.48
N GLY A 23 4.16 2.58 17.81
CA GLY A 23 3.85 3.64 18.77
C GLY A 23 4.77 4.87 18.71
N PHE A 24 5.85 4.81 17.93
CA PHE A 24 6.80 5.91 17.71
C PHE A 24 6.67 6.54 16.32
N SER A 25 5.54 6.36 15.64
CA SER A 25 5.30 6.90 14.30
C SER A 25 5.40 8.43 14.24
N HIS A 26 5.12 9.13 15.34
CA HIS A 26 5.25 10.59 15.45
C HIS A 26 6.65 11.03 15.94
N GLU A 27 7.44 10.11 16.49
CA GLU A 27 8.75 10.34 17.11
C GLU A 27 9.87 9.67 16.33
N VAL A 28 9.81 9.75 14.99
CA VAL A 28 10.79 9.14 14.07
C VAL A 28 12.25 9.47 14.42
N TRP A 29 12.52 10.66 14.96
CA TRP A 29 13.86 11.07 15.43
C TRP A 29 14.45 10.15 16.52
N ALA A 30 13.63 9.43 17.29
CA ALA A 30 14.04 8.53 18.36
C ALA A 30 14.29 7.09 17.88
N VAL A 31 13.86 6.75 16.66
CA VAL A 31 13.82 5.37 16.15
C VAL A 31 14.46 5.20 14.78
N GLN A 32 15.45 6.03 14.42
CA GLN A 32 16.17 5.90 13.14
C GLN A 32 16.81 4.51 12.95
N TRP A 33 17.26 3.86 14.03
CA TRP A 33 17.78 2.48 14.01
C TRP A 33 16.77 1.41 13.57
N TYR A 34 15.49 1.76 13.36
CA TYR A 34 14.52 0.89 12.71
C TYR A 34 14.96 0.50 11.30
N GLU A 35 15.84 1.26 10.64
CA GLU A 35 16.42 0.88 9.35
C GLU A 35 17.10 -0.51 9.39
N TYR A 36 17.62 -0.95 10.55
CA TYR A 36 18.30 -2.23 10.70
C TYR A 36 17.43 -3.34 11.30
N THR A 37 16.47 -2.96 12.15
CA THR A 37 15.73 -3.92 12.99
C THR A 37 14.24 -4.01 12.63
N GLY A 38 13.74 -3.04 11.85
CA GLY A 38 12.33 -2.83 11.60
C GLY A 38 11.53 -2.56 12.87
N ILE A 39 10.20 -2.59 12.71
CA ILE A 39 9.24 -2.31 13.78
C ILE A 39 9.36 -3.26 14.98
N PHE A 40 9.80 -4.51 14.77
CA PHE A 40 9.93 -5.49 15.86
C PHE A 40 11.06 -5.15 16.83
N GLY A 41 12.10 -4.45 16.36
CA GLY A 41 13.11 -3.87 17.24
C GLY A 41 12.48 -2.84 18.19
N GLY A 42 11.58 -2.02 17.66
CA GLY A 42 10.72 -1.11 18.43
C GLY A 42 9.91 -1.79 19.52
N THR A 43 9.20 -2.85 19.15
CA THR A 43 8.44 -3.68 20.09
C THR A 43 9.36 -4.21 21.19
N LEU A 44 10.53 -4.75 20.84
CA LEU A 44 11.49 -5.23 21.83
C LEU A 44 11.92 -4.12 22.78
N TRP A 45 12.20 -2.93 22.25
CA TRP A 45 12.61 -1.77 23.03
C TRP A 45 11.54 -1.34 24.03
N VAL A 46 10.26 -1.27 23.62
CA VAL A 46 9.13 -0.96 24.51
C VAL A 46 9.05 -1.98 25.65
N LEU A 47 9.11 -3.27 25.32
CA LEU A 47 9.00 -4.34 26.32
C LEU A 47 10.15 -4.29 27.33
N LEU A 48 11.39 -4.17 26.86
CA LEU A 48 12.57 -4.11 27.74
C LEU A 48 12.56 -2.85 28.60
N SER A 49 12.18 -1.71 28.03
CA SER A 49 12.06 -0.46 28.78
C SER A 49 11.05 -0.58 29.91
N ASN A 50 9.86 -1.10 29.65
CA ASN A 50 8.84 -1.31 30.67
C ASN A 50 9.30 -2.29 31.77
N ILE A 51 9.91 -3.42 31.39
CA ILE A 51 10.39 -4.43 32.35
C ILE A 51 11.50 -3.86 33.23
N LEU A 52 12.51 -3.20 32.64
CA LEU A 52 13.66 -2.69 33.40
C LEU A 52 13.29 -1.49 34.26
N LEU A 53 12.40 -0.60 33.81
CA LEU A 53 11.86 0.47 34.65
C LEU A 53 11.07 -0.10 35.83
N TYR A 54 10.27 -1.15 35.61
CA TYR A 54 9.53 -1.82 36.69
C TYR A 54 10.45 -2.49 37.71
N GLU A 55 11.48 -3.22 37.26
CA GLU A 55 12.46 -3.84 38.15
C GLU A 55 13.27 -2.79 38.93
N ALA A 56 13.66 -1.68 38.30
CA ALA A 56 14.32 -0.56 38.97
C ALA A 56 13.40 0.07 40.02
N TRP A 57 12.11 0.21 39.73
CA TRP A 57 11.13 0.70 40.70
C TRP A 57 10.94 -0.24 41.90
N ARG A 58 10.85 -1.55 41.68
CA ARG A 58 10.82 -2.56 42.76
C ARG A 58 12.08 -2.50 43.62
N ARG A 59 13.25 -2.32 42.98
CA ARG A 59 14.56 -2.21 43.63
C ARG A 59 15.03 -0.76 43.72
N ARG A 60 14.16 0.15 44.17
CA ARG A 60 14.38 1.61 44.14
C ARG A 60 15.71 2.12 44.75
N ARG A 61 16.39 1.33 45.60
CA ARG A 61 17.70 1.67 46.20
C ARG A 61 18.90 1.12 45.42
N ASP A 62 18.67 0.28 44.43
CA ASP A 62 19.70 -0.33 43.59
C ASP A 62 20.04 0.63 42.42
N ALA A 63 21.17 1.32 42.55
CA ALA A 63 21.66 2.23 41.51
C ALA A 63 21.91 1.49 40.18
N LYS A 64 22.35 0.23 40.23
CA LYS A 64 22.64 -0.55 39.03
C LYS A 64 21.36 -0.84 38.24
N ALA A 65 20.24 -1.10 38.92
CA ALA A 65 18.95 -1.31 38.28
C ALA A 65 18.50 -0.05 37.51
N TRP A 66 18.64 1.13 38.12
CA TRP A 66 18.39 2.41 37.45
C TRP A 66 19.36 2.70 36.31
N THR A 67 20.63 2.34 36.43
CA THR A 67 21.60 2.49 35.32
C THR A 67 21.19 1.66 34.10
N TRP A 68 20.80 0.39 34.29
CA TRP A 68 20.33 -0.44 33.18
C TRP A 68 19.00 0.04 32.58
N ALA A 69 18.06 0.46 33.42
CA ALA A 69 16.79 1.04 32.96
C ALA A 69 17.01 2.34 32.17
N GLY A 70 17.92 3.20 32.64
CA GLY A 70 18.32 4.40 31.91
C GLY A 70 19.02 4.08 30.60
N ALA A 71 19.95 3.12 30.61
CA ALA A 71 20.69 2.71 29.41
C ALA A 71 19.77 2.12 28.33
N VAL A 72 18.80 1.26 28.69
CA VAL A 72 17.89 0.68 27.69
C VAL A 72 17.00 1.73 27.02
N VAL A 73 16.63 2.79 27.73
CA VAL A 73 15.81 3.87 27.18
C VAL A 73 16.67 4.85 26.37
N LEU A 74 17.79 5.31 26.94
CA LEU A 74 18.57 6.39 26.36
C LEU A 74 19.48 5.94 25.21
N LEU A 75 20.04 4.72 25.27
CA LEU A 75 21.02 4.29 24.27
C LEU A 75 20.42 4.21 22.86
N PRO A 76 19.23 3.62 22.62
CA PRO A 76 18.62 3.61 21.29
C PRO A 76 18.31 5.02 20.78
N ILE A 77 17.91 5.95 21.67
CA ILE A 77 17.67 7.34 21.30
C ILE A 77 18.97 8.03 20.88
N LEU A 78 20.06 7.85 21.64
CA LEU A 78 21.37 8.41 21.30
C LEU A 78 21.91 7.84 19.99
N VAL A 79 21.71 6.55 19.74
CA VAL A 79 22.04 5.91 18.45
C VAL A 79 21.22 6.53 17.32
N SER A 80 19.90 6.72 17.51
CA SER A 80 19.06 7.37 16.51
C SER A 80 19.50 8.79 16.19
N LEU A 81 19.87 9.58 17.20
CA LEU A 81 20.37 10.93 16.99
C LEU A 81 21.71 10.93 16.22
N GLY A 82 22.58 9.96 16.50
CA GLY A 82 23.81 9.75 15.75
C GLY A 82 23.55 9.44 14.27
N ILE A 83 22.60 8.55 13.98
CA ILE A 83 22.17 8.24 12.60
C ILE A 83 21.56 9.49 11.95
N PHE A 84 20.63 10.15 12.64
CA PHE A 84 19.92 11.33 12.14
C PHE A 84 20.88 12.46 11.72
N TRP A 85 21.92 12.75 12.51
CA TRP A 85 22.88 13.80 12.20
C TRP A 85 23.99 13.39 11.23
N SER A 86 24.17 12.09 10.99
CA SER A 86 25.11 11.58 9.99
C SER A 86 24.45 11.33 8.62
N TYR A 87 23.13 11.45 8.54
CA TYR A 87 22.40 11.26 7.30
C TYR A 87 22.67 12.41 6.32
N GLU A 88 23.20 12.06 5.15
CA GLU A 88 23.31 12.93 3.99
C GLU A 88 22.34 12.46 2.91
N ALA A 89 21.44 13.33 2.48
CA ALA A 89 20.50 13.01 1.43
C ALA A 89 21.26 12.71 0.12
N PRO A 90 21.01 11.57 -0.56
CA PRO A 90 21.63 11.28 -1.84
C PRO A 90 21.32 12.37 -2.88
N ASP A 91 22.32 12.78 -3.65
CA ASP A 91 22.16 13.72 -4.77
C ASP A 91 21.62 12.98 -6.02
N GLU A 92 20.45 12.38 -5.88
CA GLU A 92 19.78 11.57 -6.92
C GLU A 92 18.66 12.35 -7.64
N GLY A 93 18.55 13.66 -7.37
CA GLY A 93 17.51 14.52 -7.91
C GLY A 93 16.21 14.51 -7.10
N SER A 94 15.20 15.20 -7.62
CA SER A 94 13.87 15.27 -7.03
C SER A 94 12.81 15.02 -8.11
N VAL A 95 11.66 14.48 -7.68
CA VAL A 95 10.49 14.30 -8.53
C VAL A 95 9.34 15.14 -8.03
N THR A 96 8.57 15.69 -8.95
CA THR A 96 7.35 16.45 -8.65
C THR A 96 6.14 15.53 -8.77
N VAL A 97 5.45 15.33 -7.65
CA VAL A 97 4.27 14.46 -7.59
C VAL A 97 3.02 15.32 -7.35
N SER A 98 2.00 15.15 -8.17
CA SER A 98 0.67 15.73 -7.95
C SER A 98 -0.30 14.66 -7.49
N VAL A 99 -1.03 14.91 -6.41
CA VAL A 99 -2.01 13.98 -5.86
C VAL A 99 -3.41 14.51 -6.16
N VAL A 100 -4.25 13.68 -6.77
CA VAL A 100 -5.65 13.97 -7.07
C VAL A 100 -6.51 13.36 -5.97
N GLN A 101 -7.36 14.17 -5.34
CA GLN A 101 -8.28 13.71 -4.31
C GLN A 101 -9.70 14.17 -4.67
N PRO A 102 -10.53 13.31 -5.27
CA PRO A 102 -11.82 13.71 -5.83
C PRO A 102 -12.91 13.91 -4.77
N ASN A 103 -12.64 13.52 -3.50
CA ASN A 103 -13.58 13.63 -2.38
C ASN A 103 -14.95 13.00 -2.68
N ILE A 104 -14.94 11.84 -3.35
CA ILE A 104 -16.13 11.02 -3.63
C ILE A 104 -16.36 10.12 -2.41
N ASP A 105 -17.58 10.12 -1.87
CA ASP A 105 -17.97 9.25 -0.76
C ASP A 105 -17.83 7.77 -1.17
N CYS A 106 -17.21 6.95 -0.31
CA CYS A 106 -16.91 5.55 -0.60
C CYS A 106 -18.15 4.67 -0.78
N TYR A 107 -19.30 5.02 -0.20
CA TYR A 107 -20.57 4.33 -0.37
C TYR A 107 -21.32 4.79 -1.62
N ASP A 108 -21.21 6.07 -1.97
CA ASP A 108 -21.83 6.63 -3.19
C ASP A 108 -21.02 6.34 -4.46
N LYS A 109 -19.74 5.96 -4.32
CA LYS A 109 -18.81 5.64 -5.40
C LYS A 109 -19.35 4.57 -6.36
N PHE A 110 -20.14 3.63 -5.87
CA PHE A 110 -20.72 2.54 -6.65
C PHE A 110 -22.23 2.70 -6.89
N ALA A 111 -22.76 3.90 -6.64
CA ALA A 111 -24.15 4.22 -6.93
C ALA A 111 -24.40 4.20 -8.45
N ALA A 112 -25.29 3.29 -8.87
CA ALA A 112 -25.64 3.12 -10.27
C ALA A 112 -26.11 4.44 -10.90
N GLY A 113 -25.56 4.79 -12.07
CA GLY A 113 -25.90 6.01 -12.82
C GLY A 113 -25.00 7.21 -12.52
N THR A 114 -23.98 7.08 -11.68
CA THR A 114 -23.00 8.15 -11.39
C THR A 114 -21.68 7.97 -12.13
N GLU A 115 -21.49 6.85 -12.84
CA GLU A 115 -20.20 6.39 -13.37
C GLU A 115 -19.60 7.41 -14.36
N GLN A 116 -20.39 7.89 -15.32
CA GLN A 116 -19.89 8.87 -16.29
C GLN A 116 -19.61 10.24 -15.67
N MET A 117 -20.31 10.60 -14.59
CA MET A 117 -20.06 11.85 -13.87
C MET A 117 -18.72 11.76 -13.13
N GLN A 118 -18.48 10.66 -12.43
CA GLN A 118 -17.22 10.41 -11.73
C GLN A 118 -16.03 10.35 -12.70
N GLU A 119 -16.17 9.64 -13.81
CA GLU A 119 -15.12 9.57 -14.84
C GLU A 119 -14.76 10.98 -15.36
N ARG A 120 -15.77 11.81 -15.68
CA ARG A 120 -15.54 13.18 -16.15
C ARG A 120 -14.85 14.05 -15.09
N LEU A 121 -15.25 13.93 -13.84
CA LEU A 121 -14.63 14.65 -12.72
C LEU A 121 -13.15 14.27 -12.56
N LEU A 122 -12.83 12.98 -12.63
CA LEU A 122 -11.45 12.49 -12.51
C LEU A 122 -10.59 12.98 -13.66
N LEU A 123 -11.11 12.91 -14.89
CA LEU A 123 -10.42 13.42 -16.07
C LEU A 123 -10.20 14.94 -15.99
N SER A 124 -11.17 15.72 -15.53
CA SER A 124 -10.98 17.17 -15.35
C SER A 124 -9.93 17.48 -14.29
N MET A 125 -9.87 16.71 -13.19
CA MET A 125 -8.83 16.88 -12.18
C MET A 125 -7.42 16.52 -12.70
N ILE A 126 -7.31 15.50 -13.55
CA ILE A 126 -6.07 15.18 -14.27
C ILE A 126 -5.68 16.34 -15.22
N GLU A 127 -6.66 16.94 -15.90
CA GLU A 127 -6.45 18.11 -16.76
C GLU A 127 -5.99 19.34 -15.97
N GLU A 128 -6.40 19.50 -14.71
CA GLU A 128 -5.96 20.59 -13.83
C GLU A 128 -4.56 20.39 -13.23
N ALA A 129 -4.03 19.16 -13.22
CA ALA A 129 -2.70 18.88 -12.66
C ALA A 129 -1.59 19.71 -13.35
N PRO A 130 -0.56 20.19 -12.64
CA PRO A 130 0.54 20.94 -13.26
C PRO A 130 1.25 20.15 -14.39
N ALA A 131 1.61 20.82 -15.48
CA ALA A 131 2.32 20.19 -16.60
C ALA A 131 3.78 19.78 -16.26
N GLY A 132 4.36 20.36 -15.21
CA GLY A 132 5.70 20.04 -14.71
C GLY A 132 5.75 18.85 -13.74
N SER A 133 4.65 18.13 -13.56
CA SER A 133 4.62 16.95 -12.70
C SER A 133 5.27 15.74 -13.39
N ASP A 134 6.08 14.99 -12.65
CA ASP A 134 6.65 13.72 -13.12
C ASP A 134 5.65 12.57 -12.91
N PHE A 135 4.87 12.65 -11.84
CA PHE A 135 3.84 11.67 -11.49
C PHE A 135 2.53 12.37 -11.10
N ILE A 136 1.40 11.81 -11.52
CA ILE A 136 0.05 12.20 -11.08
C ILE A 136 -0.59 10.97 -10.42
N VAL A 137 -0.84 11.03 -9.12
CA VAL A 137 -1.34 9.90 -8.32
C VAL A 137 -2.82 10.05 -8.05
N LEU A 138 -3.59 9.00 -8.33
CA LEU A 138 -5.01 8.91 -8.03
C LEU A 138 -5.27 7.84 -6.94
N PRO A 139 -6.43 7.93 -6.26
CA PRO A 139 -6.80 6.98 -5.20
C PRO A 139 -7.02 5.54 -5.68
N GLU A 140 -7.23 4.65 -4.71
CA GLU A 140 -7.55 3.24 -4.93
C GLU A 140 -8.93 3.05 -5.59
N THR A 141 -9.02 2.11 -6.53
CA THR A 141 -10.26 1.72 -7.23
C THR A 141 -11.07 2.93 -7.71
N VAL A 142 -10.41 3.99 -8.21
CA VAL A 142 -11.07 5.28 -8.44
C VAL A 142 -12.03 5.25 -9.63
N TRP A 143 -11.80 4.34 -10.57
CA TRP A 143 -12.62 4.17 -11.76
C TRP A 143 -13.84 3.27 -11.49
N PRO A 144 -15.01 3.59 -12.04
CA PRO A 144 -16.26 2.88 -11.74
C PRO A 144 -16.42 1.55 -12.49
N TYR A 145 -15.45 1.17 -13.33
CA TYR A 145 -15.51 -0.02 -14.19
C TYR A 145 -14.36 -0.98 -13.87
N ALA A 146 -14.64 -2.28 -14.04
CA ALA A 146 -13.62 -3.32 -14.05
C ALA A 146 -13.10 -3.53 -15.49
N TYR A 147 -11.77 -3.54 -15.65
CA TYR A 147 -11.13 -3.58 -16.96
C TYR A 147 -10.49 -4.94 -17.23
N ASP A 148 -10.83 -5.54 -18.36
CA ASP A 148 -10.14 -6.73 -18.88
C ASP A 148 -8.74 -6.35 -19.37
N GLU A 149 -7.70 -6.92 -18.76
CA GLU A 149 -6.31 -6.56 -19.01
C GLU A 149 -5.87 -6.76 -20.46
N ARG A 150 -6.51 -7.70 -21.17
CA ARG A 150 -6.24 -7.95 -22.60
C ARG A 150 -6.58 -6.77 -23.49
N TYR A 151 -7.53 -5.93 -23.06
CA TYR A 151 -8.04 -4.78 -23.79
C TYR A 151 -7.77 -3.44 -23.09
N LEU A 152 -7.07 -3.50 -21.94
CA LEU A 152 -6.80 -2.34 -21.12
C LEU A 152 -6.00 -1.23 -21.85
N PRO A 153 -5.01 -1.52 -22.72
CA PRO A 153 -4.35 -0.49 -23.52
C PRO A 153 -5.27 0.29 -24.46
N GLN A 154 -6.42 -0.28 -24.84
CA GLN A 154 -7.45 0.31 -25.68
C GLN A 154 -8.66 0.81 -24.87
N ALA A 155 -8.63 0.72 -23.54
CA ALA A 155 -9.72 1.19 -22.71
C ALA A 155 -9.96 2.70 -22.97
N PRO A 156 -11.22 3.16 -23.03
CA PRO A 156 -11.54 4.57 -23.26
C PRO A 156 -10.84 5.50 -22.28
N VAL A 157 -10.78 5.12 -21.00
CA VAL A 157 -10.10 5.90 -19.95
C VAL A 157 -8.60 6.05 -20.22
N VAL A 158 -7.92 4.97 -20.61
CA VAL A 158 -6.47 4.98 -20.91
C VAL A 158 -6.19 5.84 -22.14
N THR A 159 -7.06 5.73 -23.15
CA THR A 159 -6.96 6.55 -24.37
C THR A 159 -7.14 8.02 -24.04
N LYS A 160 -8.16 8.36 -23.24
CA LYS A 160 -8.45 9.75 -22.86
C LYS A 160 -7.38 10.36 -21.99
N ILE A 161 -6.83 9.60 -21.03
CA ILE A 161 -5.67 10.02 -20.24
C ILE A 161 -4.47 10.32 -21.15
N ARG A 162 -4.17 9.45 -22.11
CA ARG A 162 -3.07 9.66 -23.07
C ARG A 162 -3.27 10.90 -23.93
N GLU A 163 -4.51 11.19 -24.33
CA GLU A 163 -4.86 12.43 -25.03
C GLU A 163 -4.56 13.66 -24.15
N ILE A 164 -5.03 13.67 -22.90
CA ILE A 164 -4.80 14.77 -21.96
C ILE A 164 -3.30 15.02 -21.74
N LEU A 165 -2.52 13.96 -21.52
CA LEU A 165 -1.07 14.07 -21.34
C LEU A 165 -0.39 14.67 -22.58
N ARG A 166 -0.80 14.26 -23.79
CA ARG A 166 -0.27 14.79 -25.06
C ARG A 166 -0.67 16.24 -25.28
N GLU A 167 -1.93 16.60 -25.08
CA GLU A 167 -2.45 17.96 -25.25
C GLU A 167 -1.75 18.95 -24.32
N LYS A 168 -1.47 18.52 -23.08
CA LYS A 168 -0.74 19.32 -22.09
C LYS A 168 0.78 19.31 -22.31
N SER A 169 1.28 18.55 -23.29
CA SER A 169 2.72 18.27 -23.46
C SER A 169 3.37 17.83 -22.13
N SER A 170 2.60 17.10 -21.32
CA SER A 170 3.03 16.63 -20.01
C SER A 170 3.84 15.35 -20.16
N GLY A 171 5.03 15.34 -19.57
CA GLY A 171 5.87 14.16 -19.46
C GLY A 171 5.48 13.25 -18.30
N ALA A 172 4.36 13.48 -17.62
CA ALA A 172 3.96 12.75 -16.41
C ALA A 172 3.54 11.30 -16.69
N MET A 173 3.77 10.43 -15.72
CA MET A 173 3.07 9.14 -15.59
C MET A 173 1.91 9.27 -14.60
N ILE A 174 0.73 8.84 -15.00
CA ILE A 174 -0.42 8.70 -14.10
C ILE A 174 -0.34 7.36 -13.38
N VAL A 175 -0.41 7.38 -12.06
CA VAL A 175 -0.48 6.20 -11.20
C VAL A 175 -1.89 6.16 -10.61
N THR A 176 -2.70 5.20 -11.03
CA THR A 176 -4.14 5.17 -10.67
C THR A 176 -4.62 3.81 -10.22
N GLY A 177 -5.47 3.77 -9.19
CA GLY A 177 -6.16 2.55 -8.79
C GLY A 177 -7.30 2.18 -9.73
N ALA A 178 -7.44 0.90 -10.07
CA ALA A 178 -8.49 0.35 -10.93
C ALA A 178 -8.81 -1.10 -10.53
N GLU A 179 -10.04 -1.54 -10.79
CA GLU A 179 -10.35 -2.97 -10.77
C GLU A 179 -9.96 -3.57 -12.12
N THR A 180 -9.15 -4.63 -12.12
CA THR A 180 -8.76 -5.35 -13.35
C THR A 180 -9.23 -6.81 -13.33
N ILE A 181 -9.38 -7.39 -14.52
CA ILE A 181 -9.83 -8.76 -14.72
C ILE A 181 -8.82 -9.50 -15.57
N VAL A 182 -8.37 -10.65 -15.07
CA VAL A 182 -7.55 -11.61 -15.82
C VAL A 182 -8.38 -12.85 -16.09
N TYR A 183 -8.40 -13.29 -17.34
CA TYR A 183 -9.06 -14.53 -17.75
C TYR A 183 -8.03 -15.63 -17.96
N TYR A 184 -8.33 -16.83 -17.47
CA TYR A 184 -7.46 -17.99 -17.52
C TYR A 184 -8.06 -19.12 -18.35
N PRO A 185 -7.23 -19.90 -19.06
CA PRO A 185 -7.62 -21.25 -19.46
C PRO A 185 -7.80 -22.14 -18.21
N PRO A 186 -8.61 -23.22 -18.28
CA PRO A 186 -8.91 -24.07 -17.12
C PRO A 186 -7.68 -24.65 -16.42
N GLU A 187 -6.60 -24.88 -17.17
CA GLU A 187 -5.34 -25.44 -16.68
C GLU A 187 -4.51 -24.46 -15.83
N GLU A 188 -4.74 -23.16 -15.96
CA GLU A 188 -3.97 -22.08 -15.33
C GLU A 188 -4.78 -21.31 -14.27
N GLN A 189 -5.93 -21.86 -13.87
CA GLN A 189 -6.77 -21.22 -12.84
C GLN A 189 -6.01 -21.09 -11.51
N THR A 190 -6.19 -19.95 -10.85
CA THR A 190 -5.70 -19.73 -9.50
C THR A 190 -6.67 -20.32 -8.48
N GLU A 191 -6.28 -20.33 -7.20
CA GLU A 191 -7.19 -20.73 -6.10
C GLU A 191 -8.36 -19.74 -5.91
N THR A 192 -8.22 -18.51 -6.39
CA THR A 192 -9.24 -17.45 -6.26
C THR A 192 -10.14 -17.32 -7.48
N ALA A 193 -9.79 -18.00 -8.57
CA ALA A 193 -10.46 -17.90 -9.85
C ALA A 193 -11.94 -18.30 -9.76
N ARG A 194 -12.78 -17.48 -10.39
CA ARG A 194 -14.23 -17.67 -10.49
C ARG A 194 -14.58 -18.12 -11.90
N GLN A 195 -15.64 -18.91 -12.04
CA GLN A 195 -16.17 -19.29 -13.34
C GLN A 195 -17.38 -18.42 -13.70
N ASN A 196 -17.41 -17.85 -14.91
CA ASN A 196 -18.59 -17.14 -15.41
C ASN A 196 -19.62 -18.11 -16.02
N GLU A 197 -20.81 -17.60 -16.36
CA GLU A 197 -21.90 -18.39 -16.97
C GLU A 197 -21.52 -19.06 -18.30
N ARG A 198 -20.47 -18.55 -18.97
CA ARG A 198 -19.95 -19.07 -20.24
C ARG A 198 -18.82 -20.08 -20.05
N GLY A 199 -18.52 -20.44 -18.80
CA GLY A 199 -17.51 -21.44 -18.44
C GLY A 199 -16.07 -20.92 -18.39
N ALA A 200 -15.82 -19.62 -18.61
CA ALA A 200 -14.48 -19.04 -18.54
C ALA A 200 -14.07 -18.75 -17.09
N PHE A 201 -12.82 -19.05 -16.75
CA PHE A 201 -12.23 -18.78 -15.45
C PHE A 201 -11.60 -17.38 -15.44
N TYR A 202 -11.81 -16.63 -14.36
CA TYR A 202 -11.27 -15.29 -14.21
C TYR A 202 -11.05 -14.89 -12.76
N ASP A 203 -10.07 -14.03 -12.52
CA ASP A 203 -9.89 -13.31 -11.27
C ASP A 203 -10.20 -11.83 -11.46
N LYS A 204 -10.68 -11.22 -10.38
CA LYS A 204 -10.76 -9.77 -10.22
C LYS A 204 -9.64 -9.33 -9.30
N PHE A 205 -8.89 -8.32 -9.69
CA PHE A 205 -7.81 -7.74 -8.92
C PHE A 205 -8.11 -6.28 -8.58
N ASN A 206 -7.71 -5.89 -7.39
CA ASN A 206 -7.52 -4.49 -7.05
C ASN A 206 -6.10 -4.12 -7.49
N SER A 207 -5.97 -3.16 -8.40
CA SER A 207 -4.73 -2.94 -9.12
C SER A 207 -4.36 -1.47 -9.17
N THR A 208 -3.07 -1.19 -9.23
CA THR A 208 -2.56 0.13 -9.64
C THR A 208 -2.03 0.03 -11.05
N LEU A 209 -2.36 1.04 -11.86
CA LEU A 209 -1.95 1.17 -13.26
C LEU A 209 -1.00 2.35 -13.42
N GLY A 210 0.09 2.16 -14.17
CA GLY A 210 0.92 3.25 -14.67
C GLY A 210 0.52 3.60 -16.10
N ILE A 211 0.05 4.82 -16.35
CA ILE A 211 -0.36 5.29 -17.68
C ILE A 211 0.48 6.49 -18.07
N ASP A 212 1.26 6.37 -19.13
CA ASP A 212 1.98 7.48 -19.75
C ASP A 212 1.63 7.58 -21.25
N THR A 213 2.36 8.42 -21.99
CA THR A 213 2.15 8.60 -23.43
C THR A 213 2.68 7.44 -24.29
N THR A 214 3.42 6.50 -23.68
CA THR A 214 3.98 5.31 -24.32
C THR A 214 2.95 4.17 -24.40
N ALA A 215 3.33 3.09 -25.07
CA ALA A 215 2.52 1.86 -25.10
C ALA A 215 2.66 1.01 -23.83
N CYS A 216 3.65 1.31 -22.98
CA CYS A 216 3.85 0.60 -21.72
C CYS A 216 2.68 0.90 -20.77
N LEU A 217 2.25 -0.11 -20.03
CA LEU A 217 1.17 0.00 -19.06
C LEU A 217 1.47 -0.96 -17.89
N PRO A 218 2.42 -0.61 -17.01
CA PRO A 218 2.74 -1.46 -15.88
C PRO A 218 1.54 -1.58 -14.94
N ILE A 219 1.35 -2.78 -14.38
CA ILE A 219 0.24 -3.12 -13.50
C ILE A 219 0.83 -3.74 -12.23
N HIS A 220 0.37 -3.28 -11.08
CA HIS A 220 0.61 -3.92 -9.78
C HIS A 220 -0.73 -4.43 -9.25
N HIS A 221 -0.80 -5.71 -8.88
CA HIS A 221 -1.97 -6.31 -8.25
C HIS A 221 -1.79 -6.35 -6.74
N LYS A 222 -2.83 -5.99 -5.99
CA LYS A 222 -2.83 -6.04 -4.53
C LYS A 222 -2.53 -7.46 -4.06
N GLY A 223 -1.44 -7.62 -3.31
CA GLY A 223 -0.96 -8.86 -2.72
C GLY A 223 -1.30 -9.01 -1.23
N ARG A 224 -1.63 -7.91 -0.53
CA ARG A 224 -2.20 -7.98 0.83
C ARG A 224 -3.64 -7.48 0.84
N LEU A 225 -4.55 -8.45 0.77
CA LEU A 225 -5.98 -8.22 0.78
C LEU A 225 -6.50 -7.99 2.21
N VAL A 226 -7.50 -7.12 2.34
CA VAL A 226 -8.23 -6.92 3.61
C VAL A 226 -9.11 -8.12 3.89
N ILE A 227 -8.83 -8.83 4.99
CA ILE A 227 -9.62 -10.01 5.38
C ILE A 227 -11.04 -9.62 5.73
N GLY A 228 -12.01 -10.37 5.21
CA GLY A 228 -13.43 -10.15 5.43
C GLY A 228 -14.07 -9.18 4.42
N VAL A 229 -13.28 -8.42 3.67
CA VAL A 229 -13.77 -7.50 2.61
C VAL A 229 -13.31 -8.00 1.23
N GLU A 230 -12.01 -8.27 1.06
CA GLU A 230 -11.35 -8.63 -0.21
C GLU A 230 -10.85 -10.09 -0.25
N SER A 231 -10.65 -10.72 0.92
CA SER A 231 -10.27 -12.14 1.05
C SER A 231 -11.16 -12.85 2.06
N THR A 232 -11.63 -14.05 1.71
CA THR A 232 -12.59 -14.86 2.46
C THR A 232 -11.94 -16.21 2.84
N PRO A 233 -11.38 -16.38 4.06
CA PRO A 233 -10.85 -17.67 4.50
C PRO A 233 -11.94 -18.75 4.57
N THR A 234 -11.77 -19.83 3.82
CA THR A 234 -12.79 -20.86 3.53
C THR A 234 -13.28 -21.66 4.74
N TRP A 235 -12.51 -21.76 5.83
CA TRP A 235 -12.85 -22.61 6.99
C TRP A 235 -13.50 -21.85 8.18
N ILE A 236 -13.39 -20.52 8.25
CA ILE A 236 -13.93 -19.70 9.35
C ILE A 236 -15.32 -19.11 9.01
N PHE A 237 -15.62 -18.94 7.72
CA PHE A 237 -16.81 -18.23 7.26
C PHE A 237 -18.17 -18.91 7.48
N LYS A 238 -18.21 -20.18 7.90
CA LYS A 238 -19.47 -20.79 8.39
C LYS A 238 -19.91 -20.20 9.74
N ALA A 239 -19.00 -19.59 10.52
CA ALA A 239 -19.30 -19.11 11.87
C ALA A 239 -19.41 -17.58 12.00
N LEU A 240 -18.75 -16.78 11.14
CA LEU A 240 -18.51 -15.34 11.39
C LEU A 240 -19.04 -14.38 10.29
N LYS A 241 -20.13 -14.76 9.60
CA LYS A 241 -20.77 -13.95 8.55
C LYS A 241 -21.12 -12.50 8.93
N PHE A 242 -21.16 -12.15 10.21
CA PHE A 242 -21.56 -10.82 10.70
C PHE A 242 -20.43 -9.77 10.77
N LEU A 243 -19.17 -10.17 10.56
CA LEU A 243 -18.01 -9.26 10.55
C LEU A 243 -17.66 -8.71 9.16
N VAL A 244 -18.39 -9.15 8.12
CA VAL A 244 -18.24 -8.66 6.75
C VAL A 244 -18.89 -7.28 6.67
N ILE A 245 -18.06 -6.24 6.72
CA ILE A 245 -18.50 -4.87 6.46
C ILE A 245 -18.42 -4.67 4.95
N ASP A 246 -19.56 -4.35 4.35
CA ASP A 246 -19.66 -3.98 2.95
C ASP A 246 -19.20 -2.52 2.79
N LEU A 247 -17.97 -2.33 2.31
CA LEU A 247 -17.38 -1.01 2.03
C LEU A 247 -17.71 -0.53 0.60
N GLY A 248 -18.76 -1.05 -0.02
CA GLY A 248 -19.27 -0.60 -1.33
C GLY A 248 -18.44 -1.02 -2.53
N GLY A 249 -17.16 -1.39 -2.35
CA GLY A 249 -16.24 -1.87 -3.40
C GLY A 249 -16.26 -3.37 -3.65
N THR A 250 -15.14 -3.93 -4.12
CA THR A 250 -15.02 -5.33 -4.57
C THR A 250 -15.27 -6.35 -3.45
N VAL A 251 -16.54 -6.70 -3.21
CA VAL A 251 -16.92 -7.74 -2.25
C VAL A 251 -16.64 -9.13 -2.84
N GLY A 252 -15.85 -9.93 -2.11
CA GLY A 252 -15.59 -11.35 -2.39
C GLY A 252 -14.11 -11.66 -2.64
N GLN A 253 -13.77 -12.93 -2.87
CA GLN A 253 -12.40 -13.38 -3.07
C GLN A 253 -11.76 -12.70 -4.30
N LEU A 254 -10.85 -11.75 -4.08
CA LEU A 254 -10.01 -11.17 -5.13
C LEU A 254 -8.80 -12.04 -5.41
N GLY A 255 -8.25 -11.88 -6.60
CA GLY A 255 -6.93 -12.40 -6.93
C GLY A 255 -5.86 -11.73 -6.07
N VAL A 256 -4.83 -12.49 -5.74
CA VAL A 256 -3.71 -12.04 -4.91
C VAL A 256 -2.49 -11.84 -5.81
N GLY A 257 -1.95 -10.63 -5.80
CA GLY A 257 -0.67 -10.32 -6.44
C GLY A 257 0.53 -10.67 -5.59
N GLU A 258 1.70 -10.68 -6.21
CA GLU A 258 2.99 -10.58 -5.52
C GLU A 258 3.44 -9.11 -5.51
N PRO A 259 4.38 -8.68 -4.64
CA PRO A 259 4.99 -7.36 -4.77
C PRO A 259 5.48 -7.15 -6.21
N GLY A 260 4.80 -6.26 -6.94
CA GLY A 260 5.05 -6.07 -8.37
C GLY A 260 6.37 -5.34 -8.64
N PRO A 261 6.90 -5.44 -9.88
CA PRO A 261 8.04 -4.63 -10.26
C PRO A 261 7.68 -3.14 -10.14
N ALA A 262 8.60 -2.36 -9.60
CA ALA A 262 8.43 -0.92 -9.51
C ALA A 262 8.20 -0.31 -10.90
N PHE A 263 7.30 0.66 -10.98
CA PHE A 263 6.98 1.34 -12.23
C PHE A 263 8.14 2.26 -12.60
N VAL A 264 8.69 2.08 -13.80
CA VAL A 264 9.82 2.87 -14.27
C VAL A 264 9.33 3.92 -15.25
N HIS A 265 9.59 5.18 -14.93
CA HIS A 265 9.24 6.34 -15.75
C HIS A 265 10.37 7.36 -15.76
N ASN A 266 10.82 7.78 -16.95
CA ASN A 266 11.93 8.74 -17.11
C ASN A 266 13.19 8.41 -16.27
N GLY A 267 13.48 7.11 -16.06
CA GLY A 267 14.61 6.65 -15.26
C GLY A 267 14.38 6.63 -13.74
N VAL A 268 13.20 7.07 -13.26
CA VAL A 268 12.78 6.97 -11.87
C VAL A 268 11.94 5.71 -11.69
N SER A 269 12.24 4.95 -10.65
CA SER A 269 11.51 3.73 -10.28
C SER A 269 10.62 4.02 -9.08
N VAL A 270 9.32 3.73 -9.16
CA VAL A 270 8.34 3.97 -8.09
C VAL A 270 7.56 2.71 -7.74
N GLY A 271 7.47 2.39 -6.45
CA GLY A 271 6.60 1.33 -5.95
C GLY A 271 5.19 1.86 -5.74
N THR A 272 4.19 1.03 -6.00
CA THR A 272 2.77 1.42 -5.98
C THR A 272 1.93 0.57 -5.03
N PRO A 273 2.28 0.54 -3.73
CA PRO A 273 1.53 -0.21 -2.73
C PRO A 273 0.08 0.29 -2.63
N ILE A 274 -0.84 -0.64 -2.36
CA ILE A 274 -2.28 -0.37 -2.32
C ILE A 274 -2.79 -0.52 -0.88
N CYS A 275 -3.31 0.58 -0.32
CA CYS A 275 -4.02 0.62 0.96
C CYS A 275 -3.27 -0.15 2.07
N TYR A 276 -3.86 -1.25 2.53
CA TYR A 276 -3.40 -2.05 3.67
C TYR A 276 -2.01 -2.66 3.47
N GLU A 277 -1.50 -2.74 2.23
CA GLU A 277 -0.12 -3.17 1.94
C GLU A 277 0.94 -2.32 2.65
N GLY A 278 0.64 -1.03 2.87
CA GLY A 278 1.50 -0.09 3.60
C GLY A 278 1.85 -0.54 5.03
N LEU A 279 1.00 -1.36 5.65
CA LEU A 279 1.19 -1.82 7.03
C LEU A 279 2.10 -3.04 7.14
N TYR A 280 2.34 -3.75 6.03
CA TYR A 280 3.17 -4.95 6.01
C TYR A 280 4.60 -4.60 5.66
N GLY A 281 5.40 -4.18 6.65
CA GLY A 281 6.77 -3.70 6.42
C GLY A 281 7.65 -4.60 5.54
N ASN A 282 7.53 -5.93 5.66
CA ASN A 282 8.28 -6.85 4.78
C ASN A 282 7.78 -6.86 3.31
N PHE A 283 6.47 -6.79 3.11
CA PHE A 283 5.84 -6.71 1.78
C PHE A 283 6.13 -5.35 1.15
N TYR A 284 5.94 -4.27 1.92
CA TYR A 284 6.24 -2.90 1.54
C TYR A 284 7.72 -2.69 1.18
N GLY A 285 8.63 -3.30 1.95
CA GLY A 285 10.06 -3.34 1.62
C GLY A 285 10.41 -4.16 0.37
N GLY A 286 9.46 -4.96 -0.14
CA GLY A 286 9.60 -5.67 -1.41
C GLY A 286 9.80 -4.70 -2.58
N PHE A 287 8.98 -3.65 -2.68
CA PHE A 287 9.12 -2.62 -3.71
C PHE A 287 10.50 -1.95 -3.69
N VAL A 288 11.04 -1.68 -2.49
CA VAL A 288 12.38 -1.08 -2.34
C VAL A 288 13.48 -2.05 -2.80
N ARG A 289 13.34 -3.35 -2.51
CA ARG A 289 14.28 -4.38 -3.00
C ARG A 289 14.23 -4.54 -4.52
N GLU A 290 13.06 -4.32 -5.12
CA GLU A 290 12.87 -4.23 -6.57
C GLU A 290 13.33 -2.89 -7.17
N GLY A 291 13.96 -2.02 -6.36
CA GLY A 291 14.61 -0.80 -6.82
C GLY A 291 13.72 0.44 -6.83
N ALA A 292 12.56 0.41 -6.18
CA ALA A 292 11.74 1.61 -6.00
C ALA A 292 12.52 2.69 -5.22
N ARG A 293 12.57 3.90 -5.78
CA ARG A 293 13.16 5.11 -5.19
C ARG A 293 12.13 6.01 -4.51
N ALA A 294 10.86 5.88 -4.91
CA ALA A 294 9.72 6.48 -4.22
C ALA A 294 8.60 5.46 -4.08
N LEU A 295 7.73 5.64 -3.10
CA LEU A 295 6.57 4.78 -2.84
C LEU A 295 5.30 5.65 -2.89
N LEU A 296 4.44 5.35 -3.85
CA LEU A 296 3.21 6.09 -4.14
C LEU A 296 2.03 5.21 -3.71
N ILE A 297 1.56 5.42 -2.48
CA ILE A 297 0.49 4.62 -1.90
C ILE A 297 -0.88 5.17 -2.30
N SER A 298 -1.71 4.32 -2.92
CA SER A 298 -3.11 4.63 -3.22
C SER A 298 -4.01 3.94 -2.20
N SER A 299 -4.87 4.69 -1.50
CA SER A 299 -5.87 4.17 -0.55
C SER A 299 -7.24 4.78 -0.81
N ASN A 300 -8.26 4.21 -0.19
CA ASN A 300 -9.62 4.74 -0.10
C ASN A 300 -10.10 4.63 1.36
N ASP A 301 -9.81 5.66 2.16
CA ASP A 301 -10.04 5.72 3.61
C ASP A 301 -11.35 6.45 3.97
#